data_AF-A0A2U2ZA30-F1
#
_entry.id   AF-A0A2U2ZA30-F1
#
_cell.length_a   1.000
_cell.length_b   1.000
_cell.length_c   1.000
_cell.angle_alpha   90.00
_cell.angle_beta   90.00
_cell.angle_gamma   90.00
#
_symmetry.space_group_name_H-M   'P 1'
#
loop_
_entity.id
_entity.type
_entity.pdbx_description
1 polymer ?
#
loop_
_entity_poly.entity_id
_entity_poly.type
_entity_poly.pdbx_seq_one_letter_code
_entity_poly.pdbx_strand_id
1 'polypeptide(L)'
;MLTQREAAAACGVSRTTIRRRREAGELPGAVLDDDRGWLIPLEDLLAAGFRLNAPFPPDEKGVGDPAPAQAQQDPVGTDALRAELDRLRHEHALALAGERTARALAEARHCKARLDERAASHRGPAASGARCPRASPGADGGRARPCTAPPRGSDAAGGRARDWPEGTLSCVTSCAIPCGISCVSCLAGRALPLVTTRFLAWSGV
;
A
#
# COMPACT_ATOMS: atom_id res chain seq x y z
N MET A 1 3.16 37.96 -4.64
CA MET A 1 2.80 38.95 -3.60
C MET A 1 1.37 39.39 -3.82
N LEU A 2 0.55 39.40 -2.79
CA LEU A 2 -0.86 39.83 -2.84
C LEU A 2 -1.02 41.12 -2.04
N THR A 3 -1.83 42.06 -2.53
CA THR A 3 -2.21 43.23 -1.72
C THR A 3 -3.09 42.78 -0.54
N GLN A 4 -3.17 43.60 0.51
CA GLN A 4 -4.02 43.28 1.67
C GLN A 4 -5.49 42.97 1.32
N ARG A 5 -6.04 43.63 0.29
CA ARG A 5 -7.41 43.38 -0.18
C ARG A 5 -7.51 42.04 -0.91
N GLU A 6 -6.54 41.72 -1.76
CA GLU A 6 -6.49 40.45 -2.49
C GLU A 6 -6.25 39.27 -1.55
N ALA A 7 -5.37 39.42 -0.56
CA ALA A 7 -5.13 38.41 0.47
C ALA A 7 -6.41 38.10 1.27
N ALA A 8 -7.16 39.14 1.65
CA ALA A 8 -8.44 38.99 2.34
C ALA A 8 -9.46 38.24 1.48
N ALA A 9 -9.58 38.59 0.19
CA ALA A 9 -10.48 37.92 -0.75
C ALA A 9 -10.08 36.46 -0.99
N ALA A 10 -8.79 36.18 -1.22
CA ALA A 10 -8.28 34.85 -1.50
C ALA A 10 -8.41 33.88 -0.30
N CYS A 11 -8.30 34.42 0.92
CA CYS A 11 -8.45 33.65 2.15
C CYS A 11 -9.89 33.61 2.68
N GLY A 12 -10.83 34.34 2.08
CA GLY A 12 -12.21 34.44 2.56
C GLY A 12 -12.32 35.08 3.95
N VAL A 13 -11.47 36.06 4.29
CA VAL A 13 -11.50 36.75 5.60
C VAL A 13 -11.63 38.26 5.44
N SER A 14 -11.98 38.97 6.51
CA SER A 14 -12.04 40.43 6.48
C SER A 14 -10.65 41.07 6.41
N ARG A 15 -10.55 42.24 5.75
CA ARG A 15 -9.32 43.06 5.73
C ARG A 15 -8.80 43.39 7.14
N THR A 16 -9.71 43.57 8.11
CA THR A 16 -9.38 43.83 9.52
C THR A 16 -8.66 42.65 10.16
N THR A 17 -9.00 41.41 9.78
CA THR A 17 -8.35 40.21 10.28
C THR A 17 -6.90 40.13 9.81
N ILE A 18 -6.66 40.38 8.51
CA ILE A 18 -5.31 40.44 7.95
C ILE A 18 -4.49 41.55 8.61
N ARG A 19 -5.08 42.73 8.86
CA ARG A 19 -4.41 43.83 9.56
C ARG A 19 -3.97 43.43 10.98
N ARG A 20 -4.88 42.86 11.77
CA ARG A 20 -4.61 42.45 13.15
C ARG A 20 -3.50 41.40 13.25
N ARG A 21 -3.48 40.43 12.33
CA ARG A 21 -2.47 39.37 12.28
C ARG A 21 -1.09 39.89 11.90
N ARG A 22 -1.03 40.88 10.99
CA ARG A 22 0.21 41.60 10.68
C ARG A 22 0.72 42.39 11.88
N GLU A 23 -0.16 43.13 12.57
CA GLU A 23 0.18 43.86 13.80
C GLU A 23 0.65 42.92 14.93
N ALA A 24 0.15 41.68 14.95
CA ALA A 24 0.62 40.61 15.84
C ALA A 24 1.97 39.98 15.43
N GLY A 25 2.53 40.35 14.28
CA GLY A 25 3.82 39.82 13.80
C GLY A 25 3.75 38.43 13.17
N GLU A 26 2.56 37.91 12.88
CA GLU A 26 2.40 36.57 12.27
C GLU A 26 2.71 36.54 10.75
N LEU A 27 2.91 37.71 10.14
CA LEU A 27 3.21 37.89 8.72
C LEU A 27 4.54 38.64 8.57
N PRO A 28 5.69 37.98 8.81
CA PRO A 28 7.00 38.64 8.91
C PRO A 28 7.52 39.17 7.57
N GLY A 29 7.08 38.63 6.44
CA GLY A 29 7.45 39.03 5.09
C GLY A 29 6.54 40.09 4.47
N ALA A 30 5.65 40.72 5.24
CA ALA A 30 4.81 41.81 4.75
C ALA A 30 5.63 43.09 4.49
N VAL A 31 5.56 43.62 3.27
CA VAL A 31 6.29 44.83 2.85
C VAL A 31 5.29 45.94 2.51
N LEU A 32 5.60 47.18 2.89
CA LEU A 32 4.82 48.36 2.51
C LEU A 32 5.30 48.87 1.15
N ASP A 33 4.39 48.94 0.18
CA ASP A 33 4.58 49.53 -1.13
C ASP A 33 3.87 50.89 -1.19
N ASP A 34 4.52 51.91 -1.77
CA ASP A 34 4.03 53.30 -1.75
C ASP A 34 2.76 53.48 -2.60
N ASP A 35 2.64 52.71 -3.69
CA ASP A 35 1.51 52.80 -4.61
C ASP A 35 0.34 51.85 -4.23
N ARG A 36 0.66 50.63 -3.80
CA ARG A 36 -0.34 49.55 -3.61
C ARG A 36 -0.63 49.23 -2.14
N GLY A 37 0.11 49.83 -1.21
CA GLY A 37 0.01 49.56 0.22
C GLY A 37 0.71 48.25 0.63
N TRP A 38 0.18 47.57 1.63
CA TRP A 38 0.83 46.37 2.16
C TRP A 38 0.74 45.18 1.19
N LEU A 39 1.90 44.70 0.77
CA LEU A 39 2.10 43.47 0.00
C LEU A 39 2.46 42.33 0.95
N ILE A 40 1.71 41.23 0.85
CA ILE A 40 1.84 40.06 1.72
C ILE A 40 2.19 38.85 0.83
N PRO A 41 3.26 38.10 1.14
CA PRO A 41 3.58 36.86 0.45
C PRO A 41 2.54 35.78 0.74
N LEU A 42 2.34 34.88 -0.22
CA LEU A 42 1.37 33.79 -0.11
C LEU A 42 1.78 32.79 0.98
N GLU A 43 3.08 32.63 1.11
CA GLU A 43 3.80 31.72 1.98
C GLU A 43 3.53 32.07 3.44
N ASP A 44 3.52 33.36 3.78
CA ASP A 44 3.17 33.84 5.12
C ASP A 44 1.69 33.62 5.42
N LEU A 45 0.80 33.77 4.43
CA LEU A 45 -0.63 33.48 4.63
C LEU A 45 -0.85 31.99 4.94
N LEU A 46 -0.14 31.11 4.22
CA LEU A 46 -0.17 29.67 4.48
C LEU A 46 0.48 29.31 5.81
N ALA A 47 1.59 29.95 6.18
CA ALA A 47 2.27 29.75 7.46
C ALA A 47 1.42 30.20 8.65
N ALA A 48 0.66 31.29 8.50
CA ALA A 48 -0.32 31.77 9.48
C ALA A 48 -1.60 30.91 9.52
N GLY A 49 -1.70 29.87 8.67
CA GLY A 49 -2.80 28.92 8.66
C GLY A 49 -4.05 29.37 7.90
N PHE A 50 -3.96 30.40 7.05
CA PHE A 50 -5.07 30.78 6.19
C PHE A 50 -5.28 29.74 5.08
N ARG A 51 -6.55 29.47 4.78
CA ARG A 51 -6.95 28.55 3.70
C ARG A 51 -7.28 29.38 2.45
N LEU A 52 -6.50 29.18 1.40
CA LEU A 52 -6.75 29.79 0.10
C LEU A 52 -7.82 29.00 -0.64
N ASN A 53 -8.77 29.71 -1.28
CA ASN A 53 -9.85 29.09 -2.06
C ASN A 53 -10.68 28.08 -1.25
N ALA A 54 -10.78 28.24 0.07
CA ALA A 54 -11.79 27.51 0.81
C ALA A 54 -13.16 28.01 0.30
N PRO A 55 -14.02 27.15 -0.28
CA PRO A 55 -15.39 27.55 -0.60
C PRO A 55 -15.98 28.05 0.71
N PHE A 56 -16.36 29.32 0.71
CA PHE A 56 -16.85 30.03 1.87
C PHE A 56 -18.00 29.21 2.48
N PRO A 57 -17.86 28.63 3.69
CA PRO A 57 -19.02 28.04 4.34
C PRO A 57 -20.03 29.20 4.50
N PRO A 58 -21.31 29.03 4.10
CA PRO A 58 -22.28 30.12 4.11
C PRO A 58 -22.25 30.86 5.45
N ASP A 59 -22.19 32.20 5.40
CA ASP A 59 -22.08 33.10 6.55
C ASP A 59 -23.26 32.90 7.53
N GLU A 60 -23.12 31.96 8.46
CA GLU A 60 -24.03 31.78 9.60
C GLU A 60 -23.64 32.81 10.68
N LYS A 61 -24.12 34.05 10.53
CA LYS A 61 -24.06 35.04 11.63
C LYS A 61 -25.46 35.53 12.01
N GLY A 62 -26.05 34.83 12.98
CA GLY A 62 -26.77 35.49 14.08
C GLY A 62 -28.19 34.99 14.38
N VAL A 63 -28.31 34.40 15.58
CA VAL A 63 -29.50 34.29 16.45
C VAL A 63 -30.48 33.16 16.16
N GLY A 64 -30.50 32.19 17.09
CA GLY A 64 -31.56 31.20 17.25
C GLY A 64 -31.24 29.90 16.54
N ASP A 65 -30.71 28.94 17.30
CA ASP A 65 -30.55 27.52 16.94
C ASP A 65 -31.58 27.06 15.88
N PRO A 66 -31.20 26.92 14.61
CA PRO A 66 -31.90 26.05 13.70
C PRO A 66 -31.05 24.79 13.58
N ALA A 67 -31.60 23.67 14.07
CA ALA A 67 -31.08 22.33 13.78
C ALA A 67 -30.48 22.27 12.37
N PRO A 68 -29.29 21.66 12.19
CA PRO A 68 -28.57 21.72 10.92
C PRO A 68 -29.54 21.30 9.82
N ALA A 69 -29.92 22.26 8.97
CA ALA A 69 -30.62 21.98 7.74
C ALA A 69 -29.61 21.20 6.92
N GLN A 70 -29.65 19.88 7.08
CA GLN A 70 -29.00 18.91 6.25
C GLN A 70 -29.43 19.30 4.84
N ALA A 71 -28.56 20.01 4.12
CA ALA A 71 -28.69 20.15 2.69
C ALA A 71 -29.00 18.75 2.21
N GLN A 72 -30.21 18.58 1.67
CA GLN A 72 -30.68 17.31 1.13
C GLN A 72 -29.74 16.98 -0.03
N GLN A 73 -28.59 16.41 0.31
CA GLN A 73 -27.70 15.73 -0.59
C GLN A 73 -28.55 14.60 -1.09
N ASP A 74 -29.08 14.75 -2.31
CA ASP A 74 -29.92 13.75 -2.93
C ASP A 74 -29.23 12.38 -2.76
N PRO A 75 -29.78 11.49 -1.90
CA PRO A 75 -29.09 10.25 -1.55
C PRO A 75 -28.84 9.42 -2.81
N VAL A 76 -29.73 9.54 -3.79
CA VAL A 76 -29.65 8.97 -5.13
C VAL A 76 -28.38 9.34 -5.87
N GLY A 77 -27.92 10.60 -5.79
CA GLY A 77 -26.67 11.03 -6.44
C GLY A 77 -25.43 10.49 -5.73
N THR A 78 -25.46 10.44 -4.40
CA THR A 78 -24.34 9.90 -3.62
C THR A 78 -24.19 8.38 -3.76
N ASP A 79 -25.30 7.65 -3.88
CA ASP A 79 -25.29 6.19 -4.05
C ASP A 79 -24.85 5.80 -5.47
N ALA A 80 -25.25 6.56 -6.49
CA ALA A 80 -24.76 6.37 -7.85
C ALA A 80 -23.23 6.59 -7.95
N LEU A 81 -22.71 7.63 -7.29
CA LEU A 81 -21.27 7.90 -7.24
C LEU A 81 -20.51 6.81 -6.48
N ARG A 82 -21.06 6.28 -5.40
CA ARG A 82 -20.48 5.16 -4.65
C ARG A 82 -20.43 3.89 -5.52
N ALA A 83 -21.52 3.56 -6.21
CA ALA A 83 -21.57 2.42 -7.11
C ALA A 83 -20.54 2.52 -8.23
N GLU A 84 -20.37 3.71 -8.82
CA GLU A 84 -19.37 3.94 -9.87
C GLU A 84 -17.93 3.84 -9.32
N LEU A 85 -17.66 4.37 -8.12
CA LEU A 85 -16.35 4.20 -7.47
C LEU A 85 -16.03 2.73 -7.20
N ASP A 86 -17.00 1.94 -6.75
CA ASP A 86 -16.80 0.52 -6.49
C ASP A 86 -16.60 -0.28 -7.78
N ARG A 87 -17.29 0.10 -8.87
CA ARG A 87 -17.02 -0.43 -10.21
C ARG A 87 -15.59 -0.15 -10.65
N LEU A 88 -15.13 1.09 -10.57
CA LEU A 88 -13.76 1.47 -10.96
C LEU A 88 -12.71 0.76 -10.10
N ARG A 89 -12.94 0.63 -8.79
CA ARG A 89 -12.07 -0.14 -7.89
C ARG A 89 -11.99 -1.60 -8.30
N HIS A 90 -13.12 -2.20 -8.69
CA HIS A 90 -13.17 -3.58 -9.17
C HIS A 90 -12.41 -3.76 -10.48
N GLU A 91 -12.65 -2.90 -11.47
CA GLU A 91 -11.94 -2.91 -12.76
C GLU A 91 -10.42 -2.75 -12.58
N HIS A 92 -10.00 -1.82 -11.71
CA HIS A 92 -8.60 -1.61 -11.40
C HIS A 92 -7.96 -2.82 -10.68
N ALA A 93 -8.68 -3.46 -9.76
CA ALA A 93 -8.21 -4.67 -9.09
C ALA A 93 -7.97 -5.82 -10.08
N LEU A 94 -8.86 -5.99 -11.07
CA LEU A 94 -8.70 -6.97 -12.14
C LEU A 94 -7.50 -6.64 -13.04
N ALA A 95 -7.29 -5.37 -13.38
CA ALA A 95 -6.14 -4.93 -14.18
C ALA A 95 -4.81 -5.28 -13.49
N LEU A 96 -4.67 -4.94 -12.20
CA LEU A 96 -3.47 -5.26 -11.42
C LEU A 96 -3.24 -6.78 -11.28
N ALA A 97 -4.31 -7.57 -11.15
CA ALA A 97 -4.20 -9.03 -11.12
C ALA A 97 -3.72 -9.59 -12.48
N GLY A 98 -4.21 -9.03 -13.58
CA GLY A 98 -3.76 -9.36 -14.93
C GLY A 98 -2.27 -9.05 -15.14
N GLU A 99 -1.81 -7.86 -14.76
CA GLU A 99 -0.41 -7.45 -14.85
C GLU A 99 0.52 -8.37 -14.05
N ARG A 100 0.14 -8.69 -12.81
CA ARG A 100 0.91 -9.61 -11.95
C ARG A 100 1.02 -11.00 -12.58
N THR A 101 -0.06 -11.51 -13.15
CA THR A 101 -0.09 -12.81 -13.83
C THR A 101 0.78 -12.79 -15.09
N ALA A 102 0.69 -11.74 -15.90
CA ALA A 102 1.51 -11.57 -17.09
C ALA A 102 3.01 -11.51 -16.75
N ARG A 103 3.37 -10.77 -15.70
CA ARG A 103 4.74 -10.70 -15.19
C ARG A 103 5.24 -12.06 -14.70
N ALA A 104 4.46 -12.77 -13.91
CA ALA A 104 4.82 -14.11 -13.42
C ALA A 104 5.05 -15.11 -14.57
N LEU A 105 4.22 -15.06 -15.62
CA LEU A 105 4.40 -15.88 -16.81
C LEU A 105 5.65 -15.50 -17.61
N ALA A 106 5.97 -14.21 -17.72
CA ALA A 106 7.20 -13.74 -18.37
C ALA A 106 8.44 -14.21 -17.61
N GLU A 107 8.45 -14.09 -16.29
CA GLU A 107 9.52 -14.58 -15.42
C GLU A 107 9.68 -16.11 -15.52
N ALA A 108 8.57 -16.86 -15.52
CA ALA A 108 8.59 -18.31 -15.70
C ALA A 108 9.18 -18.72 -17.07
N ARG A 109 8.80 -18.02 -18.15
CA ARG A 109 9.37 -18.24 -19.49
C ARG A 109 10.87 -17.92 -19.52
N HIS A 110 11.29 -16.83 -18.89
CA HIS A 110 12.70 -16.46 -18.80
C HIS A 110 13.52 -17.51 -18.03
N CYS A 111 13.03 -17.96 -16.86
CA CYS A 111 13.67 -19.03 -16.09
C CYS A 111 13.78 -20.33 -16.90
N LYS A 112 12.71 -20.72 -17.63
CA LYS A 112 12.73 -21.89 -18.50
C LYS A 112 13.79 -21.77 -19.59
N ALA A 113 13.85 -20.63 -20.28
CA ALA A 113 14.85 -20.39 -21.32
C ALA A 113 16.29 -20.52 -20.79
N ARG A 114 16.57 -20.00 -19.58
CA ARG A 114 17.89 -20.14 -18.94
C ARG A 114 18.23 -21.59 -18.57
N LEU A 115 17.25 -22.39 -18.16
CA LEU A 115 17.45 -23.81 -17.90
C LEU A 115 17.72 -24.58 -19.20
N ASP A 116 17.00 -24.26 -20.27
CA ASP A 116 17.20 -24.86 -21.59
C ASP A 116 18.60 -24.54 -22.14
N GLU A 117 19.08 -23.30 -21.97
CA GLU A 117 20.44 -22.87 -22.34
C GLU A 117 21.54 -23.67 -21.57
N ARG A 118 21.36 -23.85 -20.26
CA ARG A 118 22.27 -24.69 -19.45
C ARG A 118 22.22 -26.14 -19.89
N ALA A 119 21.02 -26.67 -20.15
CA ALA A 119 20.84 -28.03 -20.62
C ALA A 119 21.51 -28.27 -21.98
N ALA A 120 21.44 -27.30 -22.90
CA ALA A 120 22.15 -27.32 -24.17
C ALA A 120 23.68 -27.29 -23.96
N SER A 121 24.17 -26.45 -23.05
CA SER A 121 25.60 -26.36 -22.72
C SER A 121 26.15 -27.66 -22.12
N HIS A 122 25.40 -28.32 -21.22
CA HIS A 122 25.79 -29.61 -20.66
C HIS A 122 25.70 -30.76 -21.66
N ARG A 123 24.82 -30.64 -22.65
CA ARG A 123 24.76 -31.55 -23.80
C ARG A 123 25.85 -31.26 -24.84
N GLY A 124 26.98 -30.69 -24.41
CA GLY A 124 28.20 -30.49 -25.21
C GLY A 124 28.53 -31.74 -26.05
N PRO A 125 29.35 -31.62 -27.11
CA PRO A 125 29.39 -32.54 -28.25
C PRO A 125 29.68 -34.00 -27.86
N ALA A 126 28.65 -34.71 -27.39
CA ALA A 126 28.70 -36.13 -27.01
C ALA A 126 28.73 -37.05 -28.24
N ALA A 127 28.88 -36.49 -29.44
CA ALA A 127 28.74 -37.20 -30.70
C ALA A 127 29.90 -36.97 -31.68
N SER A 128 31.10 -36.62 -31.21
CA SER A 128 32.32 -36.76 -32.02
C SER A 128 33.30 -37.70 -31.34
N GLY A 129 32.93 -38.98 -31.29
CA GLY A 129 33.88 -40.06 -31.57
C GLY A 129 35.12 -40.21 -30.68
N ALA A 130 35.09 -39.75 -29.43
CA ALA A 130 36.07 -40.22 -28.45
C ALA A 130 35.74 -41.69 -28.12
N ARG A 131 36.18 -42.59 -29.01
CA ARG A 131 36.49 -43.98 -28.66
C ARG A 131 37.18 -43.92 -27.30
N CYS A 132 36.52 -44.39 -26.25
CA CYS A 132 37.23 -44.74 -25.03
C CYS A 132 38.42 -45.60 -25.47
N PRO A 133 39.68 -45.21 -25.22
CA PRO A 133 40.77 -46.13 -25.40
C PRO A 133 40.42 -47.34 -24.52
N ARG A 134 40.20 -48.47 -25.18
CA ARG A 134 39.92 -49.76 -24.55
C ARG A 134 40.99 -49.98 -23.50
N ALA A 135 40.63 -49.86 -22.22
CA ALA A 135 41.53 -50.13 -21.12
C ALA A 135 41.97 -51.59 -21.24
N SER A 136 43.25 -51.81 -21.53
CA SER A 136 43.86 -53.13 -21.46
C SER A 136 43.75 -53.65 -20.03
N PRO A 137 43.40 -54.93 -19.81
CA PRO A 137 43.39 -55.53 -18.50
C PRO A 137 44.84 -55.79 -18.06
N GLY A 138 45.47 -54.77 -17.45
CA GLY A 138 46.74 -54.88 -16.76
C GLY A 138 46.48 -55.02 -15.27
N ALA A 139 46.72 -56.23 -14.77
CA ALA A 139 46.78 -56.53 -13.35
C ALA A 139 47.87 -55.67 -12.69
N ASP A 140 47.56 -55.02 -11.57
CA ASP A 140 48.48 -54.98 -10.43
C ASP A 140 47.76 -54.55 -9.15
N GLY A 141 47.99 -55.35 -8.11
CA GLY A 141 47.43 -55.15 -6.77
C GLY A 141 48.08 -53.97 -6.07
N GLY A 142 47.28 -53.19 -5.34
CA GLY A 142 47.83 -52.01 -4.67
C GLY A 142 46.89 -51.31 -3.69
N ARG A 143 46.63 -51.97 -2.57
CA ARG A 143 46.23 -51.42 -1.25
C ARG A 143 44.99 -50.51 -1.20
N ALA A 144 43.97 -51.07 -0.55
CA ALA A 144 42.88 -50.36 0.10
C ALA A 144 43.39 -49.15 0.91
N ARG A 145 42.86 -47.97 0.59
CA ARG A 145 42.82 -46.84 1.53
C ARG A 145 41.43 -46.83 2.19
N PRO A 146 41.34 -46.79 3.52
CA PRO A 146 40.07 -46.78 4.22
C PRO A 146 39.32 -45.47 3.98
N CYS A 147 38.01 -45.61 3.85
CA CYS A 147 37.04 -44.55 3.69
C CYS A 147 36.95 -43.74 4.99
N THR A 148 37.43 -42.50 4.98
CA THR A 148 37.11 -41.54 6.05
C THR A 148 35.77 -40.90 5.71
N ALA A 149 34.72 -41.36 6.38
CA ALA A 149 33.40 -40.75 6.34
C ALA A 149 33.46 -39.30 6.87
N PRO A 150 32.81 -38.32 6.23
CA PRO A 150 32.62 -37.02 6.84
C PRO A 150 31.67 -37.15 8.04
N PRO A 151 31.94 -36.48 9.17
CA PRO A 151 31.05 -36.52 10.33
C PRO A 151 29.69 -35.91 9.96
N ARG A 152 28.62 -36.68 10.19
CA ARG A 152 27.26 -36.16 10.27
C ARG A 152 27.20 -35.24 11.50
N GLY A 153 27.33 -33.94 11.28
CA GLY A 153 26.98 -32.91 12.24
C GLY A 153 25.46 -32.87 12.40
N SER A 154 24.96 -33.66 13.33
CA SER A 154 23.62 -33.54 13.90
C SER A 154 23.62 -32.38 14.92
N ASP A 155 23.35 -31.17 14.45
CA ASP A 155 22.93 -30.08 15.34
C ASP A 155 21.40 -29.99 15.31
N ALA A 156 20.82 -30.76 16.22
CA ALA A 156 19.52 -30.44 16.79
C ALA A 156 19.65 -29.16 17.63
N ALA A 157 18.55 -28.40 17.68
CA ALA A 157 18.23 -27.42 18.72
C ALA A 157 19.17 -26.21 18.86
N GLY A 158 18.80 -25.12 18.18
CA GLY A 158 19.41 -23.81 18.38
C GLY A 158 18.54 -22.70 17.84
N GLY A 159 17.29 -22.62 18.31
CA GLY A 159 16.45 -21.43 18.12
C GLY A 159 17.12 -20.22 18.75
N ARG A 160 17.95 -19.51 18.00
CA ARG A 160 18.36 -18.15 18.35
C ARG A 160 17.20 -17.23 18.01
N ALA A 161 16.38 -17.01 19.03
CA ALA A 161 15.65 -15.77 19.21
C ALA A 161 16.62 -14.62 18.87
N ARG A 162 16.23 -13.79 17.89
CA ARG A 162 16.92 -12.53 17.67
C ARG A 162 16.61 -11.68 18.89
N ASP A 163 17.65 -11.42 19.66
CA ASP A 163 17.80 -10.25 20.52
C ASP A 163 17.17 -9.03 19.84
N TRP A 164 16.01 -8.62 20.34
CA TRP A 164 15.55 -7.24 20.22
C TRP A 164 16.07 -6.52 21.47
N PRO A 165 16.80 -5.40 21.34
CA PRO A 165 17.29 -4.69 22.52
C PRO A 165 16.10 -4.09 23.28
N GLU A 166 15.82 -4.64 24.46
CA GLU A 166 15.02 -4.01 25.50
C GLU A 166 15.87 -2.96 26.23
N GLY A 167 15.42 -1.71 26.12
CA GLY A 167 15.88 -0.54 26.85
C GLY A 167 15.26 0.67 26.14
N THR A 168 14.30 1.41 26.68
CA THR A 168 13.91 1.59 28.06
C THR A 168 12.51 2.20 28.07
N LEU A 169 11.72 1.78 29.04
CA LEU A 169 10.45 2.39 29.43
C LEU A 169 10.57 3.91 29.63
N SER A 170 9.60 4.65 29.11
CA SER A 170 9.00 5.75 29.86
C SER A 170 7.50 5.75 29.61
N CYS A 171 6.77 5.27 30.62
CA CYS A 171 5.35 5.49 30.83
C CYS A 171 5.10 6.99 31.08
N VAL A 172 4.01 7.54 30.52
CA VAL A 172 2.99 8.38 31.19
C VAL A 172 1.86 8.56 30.16
N THR A 173 0.79 7.77 30.28
CA THR A 173 -0.56 8.21 30.74
C THR A 173 -1.36 8.96 29.67
N SER A 174 -2.40 8.32 29.11
CA SER A 174 -3.80 8.65 29.47
C SER A 174 -4.81 7.95 28.55
N CYS A 175 -5.96 7.61 29.12
CA CYS A 175 -7.04 6.78 28.62
C CYS A 175 -7.76 7.28 27.36
N ALA A 176 -8.21 6.35 26.50
CA ALA A 176 -9.61 6.26 26.03
C ALA A 176 -9.86 4.96 25.23
N ILE A 177 -10.63 4.06 25.83
CA ILE A 177 -11.34 2.86 25.32
C ILE A 177 -12.51 3.32 24.39
N PRO A 178 -13.03 2.55 23.39
CA PRO A 178 -13.54 1.16 23.51
C PRO A 178 -13.24 0.18 22.37
N CYS A 179 -13.01 -1.13 22.62
CA CYS A 179 -13.94 -2.17 23.10
C CYS A 179 -15.17 -2.40 22.19
N GLY A 180 -15.17 -3.51 21.43
CA GLY A 180 -16.31 -3.91 20.62
C GLY A 180 -16.15 -5.18 19.79
N ILE A 181 -15.51 -6.23 20.30
CA ILE A 181 -15.65 -7.59 19.71
C ILE A 181 -15.99 -8.54 20.85
N SER A 182 -17.29 -8.62 21.15
CA SER A 182 -17.84 -9.68 21.97
C SER A 182 -17.92 -10.96 21.15
N CYS A 183 -17.18 -11.93 21.64
CA CYS A 183 -17.27 -13.35 21.39
C CYS A 183 -18.66 -13.86 21.84
N VAL A 184 -19.55 -14.19 20.91
CA VAL A 184 -20.75 -15.03 21.18
C VAL A 184 -21.05 -15.87 19.93
N SER A 185 -21.22 -17.18 20.15
CA SER A 185 -21.74 -18.20 19.21
C SER A 185 -20.72 -19.02 18.41
N CYS A 186 -19.82 -19.69 19.14
CA CYS A 186 -19.18 -20.94 18.68
C CYS A 186 -19.89 -22.20 19.22
N LEU A 187 -21.19 -22.11 19.53
CA LEU A 187 -21.99 -23.25 20.01
C LEU A 187 -23.37 -23.23 19.35
N ALA A 188 -23.47 -23.80 18.14
CA ALA A 188 -24.71 -24.36 17.61
C ALA A 188 -24.36 -25.34 16.50
N GLY A 189 -24.28 -26.62 16.85
CA GLY A 189 -24.37 -27.69 15.88
C GLY A 189 -25.68 -27.57 15.11
N ARG A 190 -25.59 -27.59 13.78
CA ARG A 190 -26.71 -27.94 12.92
C ARG A 190 -26.17 -28.49 11.60
N ALA A 191 -26.31 -29.80 11.47
CA ALA A 191 -26.25 -30.51 10.21
C ALA A 191 -27.33 -29.97 9.27
N LEU A 192 -26.95 -29.62 8.03
CA LEU A 192 -27.87 -29.55 6.89
C LEU A 192 -27.13 -29.94 5.59
N PRO A 193 -27.87 -30.46 4.59
CA PRO A 193 -27.42 -31.57 3.76
C PRO A 193 -26.78 -31.16 2.44
N LEU A 194 -26.04 -32.12 1.89
CA LEU A 194 -25.62 -32.21 0.50
C LEU A 194 -26.81 -31.93 -0.45
N VAL A 195 -26.84 -30.73 -1.04
CA VAL A 195 -27.67 -30.47 -2.22
C VAL A 195 -26.84 -30.80 -3.45
N THR A 196 -27.15 -31.98 -4.00
CA THR A 196 -26.70 -32.46 -5.30
C THR A 196 -27.41 -31.65 -6.38
N THR A 197 -26.76 -30.62 -6.92
CA THR A 197 -27.30 -29.92 -8.09
C THR A 197 -27.03 -30.76 -9.33
N ARG A 198 -28.11 -31.44 -9.72
CA ARG A 198 -28.26 -32.36 -10.83
C ARG A 198 -28.08 -31.61 -12.15
N PHE A 199 -27.11 -32.08 -12.93
CA PHE A 199 -26.95 -31.87 -14.37
C PHE A 199 -28.31 -32.14 -15.07
N LEU A 200 -28.84 -31.15 -15.77
CA LEU A 200 -29.89 -31.34 -16.77
C LEU A 200 -29.34 -30.92 -18.12
N ALA A 201 -29.05 -31.95 -18.91
CA ALA A 201 -28.82 -31.88 -20.34
C ALA A 201 -30.04 -31.26 -21.03
N TRP A 202 -29.79 -30.30 -21.92
CA TRP A 202 -30.77 -29.86 -22.89
C TRP A 202 -30.28 -30.32 -24.27
N SER A 203 -31.00 -31.28 -24.84
CA SER A 203 -30.85 -31.79 -26.20
C SER A 203 -32.14 -31.53 -26.99
N GLY A 204 -31.98 -31.13 -28.25
CA GLY A 204 -32.97 -31.21 -29.35
C GLY A 204 -33.98 -30.05 -29.36
N VAL A 205 -34.20 -29.34 -30.47
CA VAL A 205 -34.52 -29.81 -31.84
C VAL A 205 -33.88 -28.91 -32.89
#